data_AF-A0A0G1DIQ9-F1
#
_entry.id   AF-A0A0G1DIQ9-F1
#
_cell.length_a   1.000
_cell.length_b   1.000
_cell.length_c   1.000
_cell.angle_alpha   90.00
_cell.angle_beta   90.00
_cell.angle_gamma   90.00
#
_symmetry.space_group_name_H-M   'P 1'
#
loop_
_entity.id
_entity.type
_entity.pdbx_description
1 polymer ?
#
loop_
_entity_poly.entity_id
_entity_poly.type
_entity_poly.pdbx_seq_one_letter_code
_entity_poly.pdbx_strand_id
1 'polypeptide(L)'
;LERKMRHQEWGYPRLIVVDGGVAQINAAKAVMLRMNLKIEVVSVVKDERHKPKAILGDEEIVRKYKRDILLANSEAHRFAIAYHKKMRNQNFLK
;
A
#
# COMPACT_ATOMS: atom_id res chain seq x y z
N LEU A 1 5.57 -5.16 7.02
CA LEU A 1 6.24 -5.62 5.78
C LEU A 1 7.17 -6.79 6.05
N GLU A 2 8.09 -6.68 7.02
CA GLU A 2 9.04 -7.76 7.36
C GLU A 2 8.38 -9.13 7.53
N ARG A 3 7.28 -9.20 8.31
CA ARG A 3 6.53 -10.46 8.50
C ARG A 3 6.17 -11.10 7.17
N LYS A 4 5.56 -10.33 6.25
CA LYS A 4 5.16 -10.83 4.92
C LYS A 4 6.36 -11.31 4.11
N MET A 5 7.45 -10.55 4.10
CA MET A 5 8.63 -10.84 3.27
C MET A 5 9.45 -12.04 3.75
N ARG A 6 9.22 -12.53 4.97
CA ARG A 6 9.79 -13.79 5.48
C ARG A 6 9.10 -15.04 4.93
N HIS A 7 7.86 -14.91 4.44
CA HIS A 7 7.09 -16.01 3.86
C HIS A 7 7.36 -16.11 2.35
N GLN A 8 8.39 -16.88 1.98
CA GLN A 8 8.78 -17.07 0.58
C GLN A 8 7.72 -17.83 -0.23
N GLU A 9 6.91 -18.67 0.43
CA GLU A 9 5.83 -19.46 -0.18
C GLU A 9 4.71 -18.60 -0.78
N TRP A 10 4.60 -17.32 -0.39
CA TRP A 10 3.64 -16.39 -0.97
C TRP A 10 4.17 -15.64 -2.20
N GLY A 11 5.46 -15.81 -2.50
CA GLY A 11 6.16 -15.08 -3.55
C GLY A 11 6.40 -13.61 -3.22
N TYR A 12 7.46 -13.06 -3.80
CA TYR A 12 7.75 -11.64 -3.69
C TYR A 12 6.92 -10.83 -4.70
N PRO A 13 6.32 -9.69 -4.27
CA PRO A 13 5.67 -8.78 -5.20
C PRO A 13 6.71 -8.11 -6.10
N ARG A 14 6.30 -7.77 -7.33
CA ARG A 14 7.12 -6.97 -8.27
C ARG A 14 7.02 -5.47 -8.02
N LEU A 15 5.97 -5.03 -7.31
CA LEU A 15 5.70 -3.65 -6.93
C LEU A 15 4.91 -3.65 -5.62
N ILE A 16 5.25 -2.75 -4.70
CA ILE A 16 4.50 -2.51 -3.47
C ILE A 16 3.84 -1.13 -3.58
N VAL A 17 2.53 -1.09 -3.40
CA VAL A 17 1.76 0.15 -3.31
C VAL A 17 1.40 0.39 -1.85
N VAL A 18 1.76 1.57 -1.35
CA VAL A 18 1.47 2.00 0.03
C VAL A 18 0.37 3.08 0.00
N ASP A 19 -0.58 2.98 0.91
CA ASP A 19 -1.58 4.03 1.14
C ASP A 19 -1.02 4.98 2.21
N GLY A 20 -0.52 6.15 1.80
CA GLY A 20 0.15 7.07 2.72
C GLY A 20 1.07 8.11 2.05
N GLY A 21 1.64 8.97 2.88
CA GLY A 21 2.59 10.01 2.47
C GLY A 21 4.05 9.58 2.50
N VAL A 22 4.94 10.58 2.58
CA VAL A 22 6.40 10.43 2.54
C VAL A 22 6.93 9.53 3.66
N ALA A 23 6.37 9.62 4.86
CA ALA A 23 6.79 8.79 5.99
C ALA A 23 6.54 7.29 5.71
N GLN A 24 5.39 6.95 5.13
CA GLN A 24 5.00 5.57 4.88
C GLN A 24 5.85 4.93 3.77
N ILE A 25 6.11 5.65 2.66
CA ILE A 25 6.99 5.15 1.60
C ILE A 25 8.43 4.96 2.10
N ASN A 26 8.94 5.88 2.91
CA ASN A 26 10.30 5.78 3.45
C ASN A 26 10.43 4.60 4.42
N ALA A 27 9.43 4.39 5.29
CA ALA A 27 9.39 3.23 6.17
C ALA A 27 9.38 1.91 5.39
N ALA A 28 8.60 1.84 4.30
CA ALA A 28 8.56 0.65 3.44
C ALA A 28 9.89 0.41 2.71
N LYS A 29 10.49 1.46 2.12
CA LYS A 29 11.82 1.39 1.48
C LYS A 29 12.91 0.96 2.47
N ALA A 30 12.90 1.48 3.70
CA ALA A 30 13.84 1.09 4.74
C ALA A 30 13.76 -0.40 5.10
N VAL A 31 12.56 -0.99 5.08
CA VAL A 31 12.38 -2.44 5.27
C VAL A 31 12.98 -3.21 4.09
N MET A 32 12.70 -2.80 2.85
CA MET A 32 13.26 -3.46 1.65
C MET A 32 14.79 -3.41 1.67
N LEU A 33 15.38 -2.26 2.02
CA LEU A 33 16.82 -2.08 2.15
C LEU A 33 17.43 -2.99 3.22
N ARG A 34 16.87 -3.01 4.44
CA ARG A 34 17.37 -3.88 5.53
C ARG A 34 17.28 -5.37 5.20
N MET A 35 16.31 -5.78 4.38
CA MET A 35 16.14 -7.16 3.95
C MET A 35 16.90 -7.47 2.64
N ASN A 36 17.65 -6.51 2.09
CA ASN A 36 18.36 -6.62 0.82
C ASN A 36 17.46 -7.02 -0.37
N LEU A 37 16.19 -6.58 -0.35
CA LEU A 37 15.19 -6.85 -1.38
C LEU A 37 15.12 -5.68 -2.36
N LYS A 38 15.30 -5.96 -3.65
CA LYS A 38 15.16 -4.98 -4.74
C LYS A 38 13.72 -4.94 -5.26
N ILE A 39 12.79 -4.54 -4.39
CA ILE A 39 11.37 -4.41 -4.73
C ILE A 39 11.01 -2.94 -4.76
N GLU A 40 10.39 -2.51 -5.85
CA GLU A 40 9.97 -1.13 -6.04
C GLU A 40 8.78 -0.78 -5.15
N VAL A 41 8.81 0.43 -4.60
CA VAL A 41 7.79 0.91 -3.66
C VAL A 41 7.27 2.26 -4.13
N VAL A 42 5.97 2.33 -4.34
CA VAL A 42 5.22 3.55 -4.65
C VAL A 42 4.20 3.83 -3.56
N SER A 43 3.77 5.08 -3.44
CA SER A 43 2.78 5.49 -2.46
C SER A 43 1.74 6.42 -3.05
N VAL A 44 0.47 6.20 -2.72
CA VAL A 44 -0.61 7.07 -3.17
C VAL A 44 -0.95 8.05 -2.07
N VAL A 45 -0.71 9.34 -2.34
CA VAL A 45 -1.01 10.44 -1.43
C VAL A 45 -2.43 10.90 -1.68
N LYS A 46 -3.22 11.01 -0.61
CA LYS A 46 -4.59 11.50 -0.67
C LYS A 46 -4.66 13.00 -0.38
N ASP A 47 -5.65 13.67 -0.93
CA ASP A 47 -6.04 15.02 -0.51
C ASP A 47 -6.87 14.98 0.78
N GLU A 48 -7.27 16.15 1.28
CA GLU A 48 -8.12 16.30 2.47
C GLU A 48 -9.48 15.60 2.33
N ARG A 49 -9.95 15.40 1.09
CA ARG A 49 -11.19 14.69 0.75
C ARG A 49 -10.98 13.19 0.51
N HIS A 50 -9.83 12.65 0.90
CA HIS A 50 -9.44 11.25 0.74
C HIS A 50 -9.36 10.76 -0.72
N LYS A 51 -9.23 11.68 -1.69
CA LYS A 51 -9.05 11.34 -3.11
C LYS A 51 -7.57 11.26 -3.45
N PRO A 52 -7.14 10.34 -4.35
CA PRO A 52 -5.76 10.30 -4.83
C PRO A 52 -5.35 11.65 -5.44
N LYS A 53 -4.34 12.29 -4.83
CA LYS A 53 -3.77 13.57 -5.27
C LYS A 53 -2.50 13.37 -6.08
N ALA A 54 -1.62 12.50 -5.61
CA ALA A 54 -0.33 12.23 -6.23
C ALA A 54 0.11 10.79 -5.97
N ILE A 55 1.04 10.30 -6.79
CA ILE A 55 1.73 9.03 -6.57
C ILE A 55 3.22 9.36 -6.41
N LEU A 56 3.80 8.95 -5.28
CA LEU A 56 5.23 9.09 -5.00
C LEU A 56 5.95 7.80 -5.35
N GLY A 57 7.15 7.90 -5.90
CA GLY A 57 7.98 6.75 -6.27
C GLY A 57 8.76 7.02 -7.53
N ASP A 58 9.32 5.98 -8.14
CA ASP A 58 9.99 6.07 -9.43
C ASP A 58 9.01 6.54 -10.53
N GLU A 59 9.38 7.59 -11.26
CA GLU A 59 8.49 8.23 -12.25
C GLU A 59 8.20 7.33 -13.46
N GLU A 60 9.13 6.47 -13.86
CA GLU A 60 8.91 5.54 -14.96
C GLU A 60 7.89 4.47 -14.57
N ILE A 61 8.03 3.91 -13.37
CA ILE A 61 7.09 2.93 -12.81
C ILE A 61 5.70 3.56 -12.63
N VAL A 62 5.65 4.76 -12.05
CA VAL A 62 4.40 5.48 -11.82
C VAL A 62 3.70 5.77 -13.13
N ARG A 63 4.41 6.22 -14.17
CA ARG A 63 3.82 6.45 -15.50
C ARG A 63 3.32 5.15 -16.13
N LYS A 64 4.12 4.09 -16.06
CA LYS A 64 3.82 2.79 -16.68
C LYS A 64 2.62 2.10 -16.04
N TYR A 65 2.51 2.12 -14.70
CA TYR A 65 1.51 1.36 -13.95
C TYR A 65 0.49 2.23 -13.23
N LYS A 66 0.32 3.50 -13.61
CA LYS A 66 -0.55 4.48 -12.93
C LYS A 66 -1.94 3.92 -12.61
N ARG A 67 -2.59 3.28 -13.59
CA ARG A 67 -3.94 2.73 -13.43
C ARG A 67 -3.96 1.58 -12.42
N ASP A 68 -3.01 0.65 -12.52
CA ASP A 68 -2.94 -0.52 -11.63
C ASP A 68 -2.64 -0.10 -10.19
N ILE A 69 -1.78 0.90 -10.00
CA ILE A 69 -1.47 1.47 -8.69
C ILE A 69 -2.74 2.04 -8.04
N LEU A 70 -3.52 2.83 -8.79
CA LEU A 70 -4.76 3.42 -8.28
C LEU A 70 -5.83 2.36 -7.99
N LEU A 71 -5.97 1.35 -8.85
CA LEU A 71 -6.91 0.25 -8.64
C LEU A 71 -6.55 -0.56 -7.38
N ALA A 72 -5.27 -0.96 -7.25
CA ALA A 72 -4.78 -1.69 -6.08
C ALA A 72 -5.00 -0.89 -4.78
N ASN A 73 -4.73 0.42 -4.80
CA ASN A 73 -5.02 1.27 -3.65
C ASN A 73 -6.52 1.36 -3.33
N SER A 74 -7.37 1.53 -4.35
CA SER A 74 -8.82 1.61 -4.15
C SER A 74 -9.39 0.32 -3.54
N GLU A 75 -8.87 -0.83 -3.95
CA GLU A 75 -9.29 -2.13 -3.44
C GLU A 75 -8.80 -2.36 -2.00
N ALA A 76 -7.55 -1.99 -1.69
CA ALA A 76 -7.02 -2.03 -0.33
C ALA A 76 -7.85 -1.14 0.62
N HIS A 77 -8.22 0.06 0.16
CA HIS A 77 -9.08 0.97 0.91
C HIS A 77 -10.49 0.41 1.11
N ARG A 78 -11.11 -0.14 0.05
CA ARG A 78 -12.42 -0.82 0.12
C ARG A 78 -12.39 -1.95 1.15
N PHE A 79 -11.37 -2.80 1.09
CA PHE A 79 -11.20 -3.93 2.00
C PHE A 79 -11.09 -3.47 3.46
N ALA A 80 -10.27 -2.45 3.74
CA ALA A 80 -10.09 -1.89 5.08
C ALA A 80 -11.41 -1.31 5.63
N ILE A 81 -12.14 -0.52 4.83
CA ILE A 81 -13.45 0.04 5.23
C ILE A 81 -14.44 -1.08 5.53
N ALA A 82 -14.53 -2.10 4.67
CA ALA A 82 -15.45 -3.21 4.86
C ALA A 82 -15.16 -3.97 6.17
N TYR A 83 -13.88 -4.21 6.46
CA TYR A 83 -13.44 -4.84 7.70
C TYR A 83 -13.82 -4.01 8.93
N HIS A 84 -13.54 -2.70 8.95
CA HIS A 84 -13.89 -1.83 10.07
C HIS A 84 -15.40 -1.68 10.27
N LYS A 85 -16.20 -1.66 9.20
CA LYS A 85 -17.67 -1.69 9.29
C LYS A 85 -18.15 -2.99 9.94
N LYS A 86 -17.63 -4.15 9.50
CA LYS A 86 -17.97 -5.46 10.06
C LYS A 86 -17.68 -5.52 11.56
N MET A 87 -16.48 -5.10 11.98
CA MET A 87 -16.08 -5.09 13.40
C MET A 87 -16.98 -4.19 14.26
N ARG A 88 -17.33 -2.99 13.78
CA ARG A 88 -18.22 -2.08 14.50
C ARG A 88 -19.62 -2.67 14.69
N ASN A 89 -20.18 -3.30 13.66
CA ASN A 89 -21.50 -3.92 13.75
C ASN A 89 -21.51 -5.12 14.72
N GLN A 90 -20.42 -5.89 14.79
CA GLN A 90 -20.29 -6.99 15.75
C GLN A 90 -20.19 -6.49 17.20
N ASN A 91 -19.51 -5.37 17.43
CA ASN A 91 -19.39 -4.77 18.77
C ASN A 91 -20.66 -4.02 19.19
N PHE A 92 -21.50 -3.59 18.25
CA PHE A 92 -22.79 -2.95 18.55
C PHE A 92 -23.89 -3.96 18.95
N LEU A 93 -23.73 -5.24 18.56
CA LEU A 93 -24.64 -6.33 18.91
C LEU A 93 -24.22 -7.07 20.19
N LYS A 94 -23.22 -6.55 20.91
CA LYS A 94 -22.88 -6.95 22.28
C LYS A 94 -23.32 -5.85 23.24
#